data_AF-A0A9P6CMN0-F1
#
_entry.id   AF-A0A9P6CMN0-F1
#
_cell.length_a   1.000
_cell.length_b   1.000
_cell.length_c   1.000
_cell.angle_alpha   90.00
_cell.angle_beta   90.00
_cell.angle_gamma   90.00
#
_symmetry.space_group_name_H-M   'P 1'
#
loop_
_entity.id
_entity.type
_entity.pdbx_description
1 polymer ?
#
loop_
_entity_poly.entity_id
_entity_poly.type
_entity_poly.pdbx_seq_one_letter_code
_entity_poly.pdbx_strand_id
1 'polypeptide(L)'
;MPSRPRLLLFSGLAFVLVSLLLLPFSRFSGTIGLSSPLSYNAASHRPNGVIFILVNPKRITQALMALYNVEDRFNHRLKYPYVLFTAEDEADALTEEIRAKIGYITEGRATFATVQPEAWGVPDGLDKFLVDESIRKIGFSIGYRSMCRFYSGFFWRHPALARYEWLWRLDTDIEFHCDVPYDPIERVIEQQGLYGFVQVTPDASWVQPTLASNVSHFLASHASLLPPDVNLEFVWKGPEGAAKALQGTAESDDWSGMTFYNNFEISHRSIWESPAYTKLFEALDKAGGFFYERWSDAPIHSYGLAMTLRKDQVVHFGDLGYQHQKWAYECPATLSRCACVNDDVATDFKNNSDRWYTPRPW
;
A
#
# COMPACT_ATOMS: atom_id res chain seq x y z
N MET A 1 75.60 2.71 -13.12
CA MET A 1 76.61 2.15 -14.06
C MET A 1 76.05 0.85 -14.64
N PRO A 2 76.26 0.52 -15.93
CA PRO A 2 75.51 1.08 -17.06
C PRO A 2 74.88 0.01 -17.98
N SER A 3 74.25 0.50 -19.06
CA SER A 3 74.18 -0.07 -20.42
C SER A 3 73.05 -1.07 -20.79
N ARG A 4 72.14 -0.60 -21.66
CA ARG A 4 71.64 -1.37 -22.82
C ARG A 4 72.78 -1.46 -23.86
N PRO A 5 72.82 -2.47 -24.76
CA PRO A 5 72.28 -2.22 -26.11
C PRO A 5 71.82 -3.44 -26.97
N ARG A 6 71.07 -3.07 -28.04
CA ARG A 6 71.08 -3.55 -29.45
C ARG A 6 70.17 -4.68 -29.95
N LEU A 7 69.30 -4.22 -30.88
CA LEU A 7 68.70 -4.86 -32.06
C LEU A 7 69.63 -5.82 -32.84
N LEU A 8 69.04 -6.83 -33.47
CA LEU A 8 69.40 -7.30 -34.82
C LEU A 8 68.17 -7.88 -35.53
N LEU A 9 67.88 -7.33 -36.72
CA LEU A 9 66.97 -7.85 -37.74
C LEU A 9 67.66 -8.98 -38.52
N PHE A 10 66.90 -10.00 -38.94
CA PHE A 10 67.20 -10.76 -40.15
C PHE A 10 65.90 -11.10 -40.89
N SER A 11 65.93 -10.80 -42.18
CA SER A 11 64.91 -11.01 -43.20
C SER A 11 65.03 -12.39 -43.84
N GLY A 12 63.92 -12.92 -44.37
CA GLY A 12 63.90 -14.11 -45.23
C GLY A 12 62.57 -14.25 -45.97
N LEU A 13 62.58 -13.90 -47.26
CA LEU A 13 61.49 -14.10 -48.23
C LEU A 13 61.24 -15.60 -48.49
N ALA A 14 59.98 -15.99 -48.77
CA ALA A 14 59.51 -16.38 -50.12
C ALA A 14 58.30 -17.35 -50.09
N PHE A 15 57.25 -16.95 -50.83
CA PHE A 15 56.31 -17.73 -51.66
C PHE A 15 55.63 -19.01 -51.11
N VAL A 16 54.29 -19.07 -51.22
CA VAL A 16 53.56 -19.94 -52.18
C VAL A 16 52.04 -19.73 -52.07
N LEU A 17 51.46 -19.47 -53.25
CA LEU A 17 50.09 -19.65 -53.77
C LEU A 17 48.83 -19.60 -52.88
N VAL A 18 47.97 -18.67 -53.29
CA VAL A 18 46.50 -18.69 -53.18
C VAL A 18 45.93 -19.76 -54.13
N SER A 19 45.00 -20.59 -53.66
CA SER A 19 43.76 -20.96 -54.38
C SER A 19 42.78 -21.72 -53.48
N LEU A 20 41.59 -21.11 -53.39
CA LEU A 20 40.29 -21.54 -52.87
C LEU A 20 39.93 -23.02 -53.04
N LEU A 21 39.22 -23.59 -52.06
CA LEU A 21 38.02 -24.43 -52.24
C LEU A 21 37.28 -24.66 -50.90
N LEU A 22 36.20 -23.87 -50.74
CA LEU A 22 34.89 -24.13 -50.13
C LEU A 22 34.72 -25.21 -49.04
N LEU A 23 34.47 -24.77 -47.80
CA LEU A 23 33.56 -25.42 -46.84
C LEU A 23 32.73 -24.35 -46.10
N PRO A 24 31.45 -24.61 -45.76
CA PRO A 24 30.50 -23.58 -45.38
C PRO A 24 30.72 -23.12 -43.93
N PHE A 25 30.98 -21.83 -43.74
CA PHE A 25 30.84 -21.19 -42.44
C PHE A 25 29.35 -21.03 -42.12
N SER A 26 28.81 -21.90 -41.27
CA SER A 26 27.63 -21.59 -40.48
C SER A 26 27.98 -20.43 -39.54
N ARG A 27 27.55 -19.21 -39.90
CA ARG A 27 27.60 -18.05 -39.02
C ARG A 27 26.69 -18.29 -37.81
N PHE A 28 27.29 -18.52 -36.65
CA PHE A 28 26.64 -18.23 -35.38
C PHE A 28 26.53 -16.70 -35.25
N SER A 29 25.38 -16.15 -35.64
CA SER A 29 25.01 -14.79 -35.30
C SER A 29 24.30 -14.83 -33.95
N GLY A 30 25.08 -14.89 -32.87
CA GLY A 30 24.57 -14.69 -31.51
C GLY A 30 24.38 -13.21 -31.26
N THR A 31 23.25 -12.65 -31.68
CA THR A 31 22.77 -11.36 -31.18
C THR A 31 22.52 -11.50 -29.68
N ILE A 32 23.30 -10.77 -28.87
CA ILE A 32 22.96 -10.46 -27.49
C ILE A 32 21.65 -9.68 -27.57
N GLY A 33 20.53 -10.33 -27.26
CA GLY A 33 19.25 -9.68 -27.14
C GLY A 33 19.31 -8.74 -25.95
N LEU A 34 19.46 -7.44 -26.21
CA LEU A 34 18.94 -6.44 -25.28
C LEU A 34 17.45 -6.74 -25.15
N SER A 35 17.03 -7.14 -23.95
CA SER A 35 15.63 -7.21 -23.57
C SER A 35 14.99 -5.86 -23.90
N SER A 36 14.12 -5.90 -24.90
CA SER A 36 13.22 -4.80 -25.26
C SER A 36 12.51 -4.28 -24.01
N PRO A 37 12.27 -2.95 -23.88
CA PRO A 37 11.41 -2.44 -22.82
C PRO A 37 10.08 -3.17 -22.96
N LEU A 38 9.60 -3.77 -21.85
CA LEU A 38 8.30 -4.43 -21.78
C LEU A 38 7.25 -3.51 -22.42
N SER A 39 6.89 -3.79 -23.67
CA SER A 39 5.83 -3.07 -24.34
C SER A 39 4.56 -3.49 -23.64
N TYR A 40 4.03 -2.61 -22.80
CA TYR A 40 2.71 -2.77 -22.22
C TYR A 40 1.73 -3.02 -23.35
N ASN A 41 1.20 -4.24 -23.41
CA ASN A 41 0.28 -4.65 -24.44
C ASN A 41 -1.05 -4.00 -24.10
N ALA A 42 -1.40 -2.89 -24.76
CA ALA A 42 -2.63 -2.11 -24.54
C ALA A 42 -3.94 -2.91 -24.79
N ALA A 43 -3.83 -4.22 -25.06
CA ALA A 43 -4.91 -5.17 -25.25
C ALA A 43 -5.37 -5.87 -23.96
N SER A 44 -4.64 -5.79 -22.83
CA SER A 44 -5.25 -6.14 -21.53
C SER A 44 -6.15 -4.97 -21.09
N HIS A 45 -7.41 -5.28 -20.81
CA HIS A 45 -8.34 -4.29 -20.31
C HIS A 45 -7.91 -3.94 -18.88
N ARG A 46 -7.20 -2.81 -18.72
CA ARG A 46 -6.76 -2.31 -17.41
C ARG A 46 -7.90 -2.45 -16.39
N PRO A 47 -7.67 -3.05 -15.21
CA PRO A 47 -8.69 -3.22 -14.19
C PRO A 47 -9.46 -1.93 -13.87
N ASN A 48 -10.75 -2.04 -13.53
CA ASN A 48 -11.58 -0.92 -13.10
C ASN A 48 -11.15 -0.43 -11.70
N GLY A 49 -10.10 0.37 -11.66
CA GLY A 49 -9.49 0.86 -10.43
C GLY A 49 -9.33 2.38 -10.37
N VAL A 50 -9.09 2.87 -9.16
CA VAL A 50 -8.83 4.28 -8.85
C VAL A 50 -7.77 4.39 -7.76
N ILE A 51 -6.89 5.37 -7.90
CA ILE A 51 -6.00 5.79 -6.82
C ILE A 51 -6.72 6.89 -6.03
N PHE A 52 -6.80 6.76 -4.72
CA PHE A 52 -7.40 7.79 -3.88
C PHE A 52 -6.50 8.19 -2.72
N ILE A 53 -6.53 9.49 -2.40
CA ILE A 53 -5.64 10.11 -1.41
C ILE A 53 -6.47 11.13 -0.63
N LEU A 54 -6.37 11.12 0.70
CA LEU A 54 -6.90 12.20 1.54
C LEU A 54 -5.82 13.26 1.71
N VAL A 55 -6.04 14.41 1.08
CA VAL A 55 -5.13 15.54 1.06
C VAL A 55 -5.47 16.48 2.21
N ASN A 56 -4.48 16.71 3.08
CA ASN A 56 -4.50 17.80 4.03
C ASN A 56 -3.88 19.05 3.38
N PRO A 57 -4.62 20.15 3.18
CA PRO A 57 -4.09 21.35 2.53
C PRO A 57 -2.87 21.95 3.23
N LYS A 58 -2.71 21.75 4.55
CA LYS A 58 -1.52 22.21 5.31
C LYS A 58 -0.25 21.45 4.95
N ARG A 59 -0.35 20.29 4.29
CA ARG A 59 0.76 19.46 3.80
C ARG A 59 0.77 19.37 2.26
N ILE A 60 0.20 20.35 1.56
CA ILE A 60 -0.02 20.24 0.10
C ILE A 60 1.26 19.99 -0.71
N THR A 61 2.38 20.61 -0.34
CA THR A 61 3.67 20.37 -1.02
C THR A 61 4.06 18.90 -0.97
N GLN A 62 3.81 18.23 0.15
CA GLN A 62 4.12 16.82 0.30
C GLN A 62 3.21 15.96 -0.59
N ALA A 63 1.92 16.26 -0.63
CA ALA A 63 0.98 15.60 -1.54
C ALA A 63 1.37 15.77 -3.02
N LEU A 64 1.84 16.95 -3.42
CA LEU A 64 2.34 17.19 -4.78
C LEU A 64 3.59 16.33 -5.08
N MET A 65 4.50 16.20 -4.12
CA MET A 65 5.68 15.34 -4.27
C MET A 65 5.31 13.86 -4.38
N ALA A 66 4.35 13.39 -3.58
CA ALA A 66 3.81 12.04 -3.68
C ALA A 66 3.18 11.79 -5.05
N LEU A 67 2.35 12.70 -5.57
CA LEU A 67 1.76 12.58 -6.91
C LEU A 67 2.83 12.53 -8.01
N TYR A 68 3.85 13.40 -7.94
CA TYR A 68 4.98 13.37 -8.89
C TYR A 68 5.70 12.03 -8.83
N ASN A 69 5.95 11.50 -7.63
CA ASN A 69 6.62 10.23 -7.43
C ASN A 69 5.80 9.06 -7.99
N VAL A 70 4.49 9.00 -7.70
CA VAL A 70 3.58 7.98 -8.25
C VAL A 70 3.55 8.03 -9.77
N GLU A 71 3.48 9.23 -10.35
CA GLU A 71 3.50 9.39 -11.81
C GLU A 71 4.84 8.92 -12.39
N ASP A 72 5.99 9.39 -11.90
CA ASP A 72 7.33 9.02 -12.41
C ASP A 72 7.59 7.50 -12.32
N ARG A 73 7.23 6.88 -11.19
CA ARG A 73 7.55 5.46 -10.93
C ARG A 73 6.56 4.47 -11.53
N PHE A 74 5.32 4.90 -11.77
CA PHE A 74 4.24 3.96 -12.07
C PHE A 74 3.19 4.54 -13.04
N ASN A 75 2.42 5.54 -12.58
CA ASN A 75 1.10 5.77 -13.13
C ASN A 75 1.11 6.55 -14.45
N HIS A 76 2.24 7.13 -14.85
CA HIS A 76 2.38 7.69 -16.19
C HIS A 76 2.22 6.63 -17.29
N ARG A 77 2.43 5.34 -16.99
CA ARG A 77 2.27 4.24 -17.95
C ARG A 77 0.84 3.73 -18.01
N LEU A 78 0.23 3.49 -16.85
CA LEU A 78 -1.08 2.82 -16.74
C LEU A 78 -2.26 3.78 -16.67
N LYS A 79 -2.01 5.06 -16.38
CA LYS A 79 -2.97 6.15 -16.45
C LYS A 79 -4.21 5.98 -15.57
N TYR A 80 -4.13 5.31 -14.42
CA TYR A 80 -5.25 5.20 -13.48
C TYR A 80 -5.74 6.59 -13.05
N PRO A 81 -7.06 6.79 -12.86
CA PRO A 81 -7.61 8.05 -12.38
C PRO A 81 -7.27 8.27 -10.90
N TYR A 82 -7.28 9.54 -10.48
CA TYR A 82 -7.17 9.91 -9.07
C TYR A 82 -8.45 10.52 -8.52
N VAL A 83 -8.78 10.20 -7.27
CA VAL A 83 -9.76 10.92 -6.46
C VAL A 83 -9.06 11.48 -5.23
N LEU A 84 -8.96 12.80 -5.16
CA LEU A 84 -8.34 13.51 -4.05
C LEU A 84 -9.43 14.02 -3.12
N PHE A 85 -9.44 13.49 -1.90
CA PHE A 85 -10.35 13.88 -0.84
C PHE A 85 -9.76 15.01 0.00
N THR A 86 -10.61 15.92 0.46
CA THR A 86 -10.27 16.90 1.52
C THR A 86 -11.50 17.09 2.40
N ALA A 87 -11.32 17.44 3.67
CA ALA A 87 -12.45 17.80 4.52
C ALA A 87 -13.23 18.97 3.90
N GLU A 88 -14.56 18.95 3.98
CA GLU A 88 -15.39 19.97 3.33
C GLU A 88 -15.05 21.41 3.77
N ASP A 89 -14.79 21.61 5.05
CA ASP A 89 -14.40 22.89 5.65
C ASP A 89 -12.99 23.36 5.25
N GLU A 90 -12.16 22.47 4.70
CA GLU A 90 -10.82 22.76 4.20
C GLU A 90 -10.76 22.82 2.66
N ALA A 91 -11.87 22.59 1.95
CA ALA A 91 -11.89 22.46 0.49
C ALA A 91 -11.43 23.74 -0.25
N ASP A 92 -11.75 24.92 0.29
CA ASP A 92 -11.34 26.21 -0.27
C ASP A 92 -9.84 26.46 -0.16
N ALA A 93 -9.15 25.77 0.75
CA ALA A 93 -7.69 25.84 0.86
C ALA A 93 -6.98 25.14 -0.32
N LEU A 94 -7.68 24.28 -1.08
CA LEU A 94 -7.23 23.80 -2.38
C LEU A 94 -7.55 24.86 -3.45
N THR A 95 -6.72 25.88 -3.53
CA THR A 95 -6.84 26.98 -4.49
C THR A 95 -6.76 26.52 -5.94
N GLU A 96 -7.20 27.34 -6.89
CA GLU A 96 -7.06 27.07 -8.33
C GLU A 96 -5.61 26.84 -8.75
N GLU A 97 -4.64 27.52 -8.12
CA GLU A 97 -3.22 27.27 -8.37
C GLU A 97 -2.83 25.83 -7.99
N ILE A 98 -3.25 25.37 -6.81
CA ILE A 98 -2.99 24.02 -6.34
C ILE A 98 -3.66 22.99 -7.27
N ARG A 99 -4.93 23.22 -7.63
CA ARG A 99 -5.67 22.34 -8.55
C ARG A 99 -5.02 22.28 -9.93
N ALA A 100 -4.53 23.41 -10.44
CA ALA A 100 -3.79 23.46 -11.71
C ALA A 100 -2.47 22.68 -11.65
N LYS A 101 -1.71 22.78 -10.55
CA LYS A 101 -0.48 21.98 -10.34
C LYS A 101 -0.79 20.49 -10.30
N ILE A 102 -1.81 20.09 -9.56
CA ILE A 102 -2.27 18.68 -9.50
C ILE A 102 -2.70 18.21 -10.90
N GLY A 103 -3.46 19.03 -11.62
CA GLY A 103 -3.88 18.75 -12.99
C GLY A 103 -2.69 18.58 -13.94
N TYR A 104 -1.65 19.40 -13.82
CA TYR A 104 -0.42 19.24 -14.58
C TYR A 104 0.29 17.92 -14.27
N ILE A 105 0.51 17.60 -12.99
CA ILE A 105 1.20 16.38 -12.55
C ILE A 105 0.47 15.13 -13.05
N THR A 106 -0.84 15.11 -12.90
CA THR A 106 -1.69 13.93 -13.18
C THR A 106 -2.23 13.92 -14.62
N GLU A 107 -1.78 14.84 -15.48
CA GLU A 107 -2.29 15.01 -16.85
C GLU A 107 -3.82 15.14 -16.92
N GLY A 108 -4.42 15.85 -15.95
CA GLY A 108 -5.85 16.11 -15.86
C GLY A 108 -6.70 14.94 -15.36
N ARG A 109 -6.09 13.83 -14.93
CA ARG A 109 -6.83 12.64 -14.44
C ARG A 109 -7.31 12.75 -13.00
N ALA A 110 -6.81 13.71 -12.22
CA ALA A 110 -7.26 13.92 -10.87
C ALA A 110 -8.62 14.61 -10.79
N THR A 111 -9.49 14.07 -9.96
CA THR A 111 -10.76 14.67 -9.56
C THR A 111 -10.74 14.96 -8.06
N PHE A 112 -11.56 15.91 -7.62
CA PHE A 112 -11.60 16.36 -6.23
C PHE A 112 -12.96 16.02 -5.61
N ALA A 113 -12.94 15.54 -4.38
CA ALA A 113 -14.13 15.23 -3.60
C ALA A 113 -13.98 15.76 -2.18
N THR A 114 -15.08 16.13 -1.54
CA THR A 114 -15.09 16.58 -0.15
C THR A 114 -15.63 15.50 0.78
N VAL A 115 -15.02 15.34 1.94
CA VAL A 115 -15.56 14.48 3.00
C VAL A 115 -16.61 15.28 3.77
N GLN A 116 -17.85 14.81 3.68
CA GLN A 116 -19.00 15.48 4.29
C GLN A 116 -18.92 15.49 5.83
N PRO A 117 -19.51 16.50 6.51
CA PRO A 117 -19.46 16.64 7.96
C PRO A 117 -19.89 15.38 8.73
N GLU A 118 -20.83 14.60 8.22
CA GLU A 118 -21.29 13.36 8.87
C GLU A 118 -20.20 12.27 8.92
N ALA A 119 -19.32 12.27 7.93
CA ALA A 119 -18.20 11.33 7.82
C ALA A 119 -16.92 11.86 8.49
N TRP A 120 -16.81 13.17 8.71
CA TRP A 120 -15.61 13.83 9.23
C TRP A 120 -15.74 14.35 10.66
N GLY A 121 -16.91 14.84 11.05
CA GLY A 121 -17.16 15.46 12.35
C GLY A 121 -17.16 14.48 13.52
N VAL A 122 -17.03 15.02 14.74
CA VAL A 122 -17.26 14.27 15.98
C VAL A 122 -18.78 14.02 16.09
N PRO A 123 -19.25 12.76 16.21
CA PRO A 123 -20.68 12.49 16.35
C PRO A 123 -21.30 13.20 17.55
N ASP A 124 -22.49 13.80 17.37
CA ASP A 124 -23.17 14.62 18.38
C ASP A 124 -23.48 13.87 19.69
N GLY A 125 -23.62 12.55 19.62
CA GLY A 125 -23.89 11.70 20.78
C GLY A 125 -22.69 11.50 21.72
N LEU A 126 -21.49 11.93 21.34
CA LEU A 126 -20.31 11.76 22.16
C LEU A 126 -20.16 12.90 23.19
N ASP A 127 -19.94 12.51 24.44
CA ASP A 127 -19.52 13.43 25.51
C ASP A 127 -18.23 14.21 25.13
N LYS A 128 -18.41 15.51 24.88
CA LYS A 128 -17.33 16.41 24.46
C LYS A 128 -16.24 16.56 25.51
N PHE A 129 -16.58 16.51 26.80
CA PHE A 129 -15.59 16.62 27.88
C PHE A 129 -14.65 15.40 27.88
N LEU A 130 -15.19 14.19 27.67
CA LEU A 130 -14.38 12.98 27.58
C LEU A 130 -13.50 12.98 26.32
N VAL A 131 -14.01 13.48 25.20
CA VAL A 131 -13.21 13.67 23.97
C VAL A 131 -12.05 14.64 24.23
N ASP A 132 -12.32 15.81 24.83
CA ASP A 132 -11.30 16.81 25.14
C ASP A 132 -10.27 16.30 26.17
N GLU A 133 -10.71 15.49 27.14
CA GLU A 133 -9.82 14.82 28.07
C GLU A 133 -8.94 13.78 27.37
N SER A 134 -9.51 12.98 26.47
CA SER A 134 -8.77 12.00 25.65
C SER A 134 -7.69 12.68 24.81
N ILE A 135 -8.00 13.79 24.15
CA ILE A 135 -7.03 14.54 23.35
C ILE A 135 -5.89 15.07 24.23
N ARG A 136 -6.18 15.56 25.43
CA ARG A 136 -5.15 16.03 26.36
C ARG A 136 -4.26 14.91 26.90
N LYS A 137 -4.82 13.71 27.13
CA LYS A 137 -4.09 12.56 27.71
C LYS A 137 -3.35 11.72 26.67
N ILE A 138 -4.04 11.34 25.60
CA ILE A 138 -3.54 10.45 24.54
C ILE A 138 -2.86 11.23 23.42
N GLY A 139 -3.27 12.48 23.19
CA GLY A 139 -2.80 13.30 22.07
C GLY A 139 -3.60 13.06 20.78
N PHE A 140 -2.99 13.46 19.66
CA PHE A 140 -3.57 13.44 18.29
C PHE A 140 -4.79 14.35 18.11
N SER A 141 -4.79 15.11 17.01
CA SER A 141 -5.83 16.10 16.73
C SER A 141 -7.17 15.44 16.39
N ILE A 142 -8.26 16.21 16.51
CA ILE A 142 -9.58 15.83 15.97
C ILE A 142 -9.46 15.42 14.51
N GLY A 143 -8.78 16.23 13.67
CA GLY A 143 -8.60 15.89 12.26
C GLY A 143 -7.91 14.55 12.00
N TYR A 144 -6.96 14.14 12.86
CA TYR A 144 -6.34 12.81 12.76
C TYR A 144 -7.34 11.69 13.09
N ARG A 145 -8.14 11.88 14.13
CA ARG A 145 -9.17 10.92 14.56
C ARG A 145 -10.31 10.81 13.54
N SER A 146 -10.72 11.94 12.98
CA SER A 146 -11.64 12.04 11.84
C SER A 146 -11.12 11.32 10.61
N MET A 147 -9.83 11.47 10.29
CA MET A 147 -9.17 10.72 9.21
C MET A 147 -9.26 9.21 9.45
N CYS A 148 -8.91 8.74 10.66
CA CYS A 148 -9.00 7.32 11.01
C CYS A 148 -10.43 6.81 10.84
N ARG A 149 -11.42 7.56 11.31
CA ARG A 149 -12.84 7.21 11.14
C ARG A 149 -13.27 7.18 9.67
N PHE A 150 -12.88 8.17 8.87
CA PHE A 150 -13.19 8.24 7.45
C PHE A 150 -12.67 7.02 6.69
N TYR A 151 -11.39 6.69 6.88
CA TYR A 151 -10.79 5.52 6.27
C TYR A 151 -11.39 4.23 6.82
N SER A 152 -11.79 4.17 8.09
CA SER A 152 -12.39 2.95 8.64
C SER A 152 -13.76 2.60 8.04
N GLY A 153 -14.57 3.55 7.57
CA GLY A 153 -15.94 3.20 7.16
C GLY A 153 -16.65 4.09 6.16
N PHE A 154 -16.08 5.20 5.71
CA PHE A 154 -16.78 6.14 4.83
C PHE A 154 -16.21 6.21 3.42
N PHE A 155 -14.90 6.01 3.23
CA PHE A 155 -14.27 6.22 1.92
C PHE A 155 -14.93 5.39 0.80
N TRP A 156 -15.16 4.10 1.03
CA TRP A 156 -15.73 3.16 0.05
C TRP A 156 -17.22 3.41 -0.23
N ARG A 157 -17.93 4.11 0.67
CA ARG A 157 -19.33 4.52 0.48
C ARG A 157 -19.44 5.81 -0.33
N HIS A 158 -18.34 6.52 -0.51
CA HIS A 158 -18.37 7.85 -1.10
C HIS A 158 -18.75 7.79 -2.59
N PRO A 159 -19.69 8.63 -3.08
CA PRO A 159 -20.15 8.62 -4.47
C PRO A 159 -19.03 8.74 -5.51
N ALA A 160 -17.96 9.48 -5.18
CA ALA A 160 -16.78 9.62 -6.04
C ALA A 160 -16.04 8.28 -6.31
N LEU A 161 -16.15 7.30 -5.42
CA LEU A 161 -15.56 5.97 -5.59
C LEU A 161 -16.56 4.92 -6.09
N ALA A 162 -17.86 5.24 -6.12
CA ALA A 162 -18.93 4.27 -6.33
C ALA A 162 -18.89 3.52 -7.67
N ARG A 163 -18.18 4.03 -8.68
CA ARG A 163 -18.03 3.38 -10.00
C ARG A 163 -16.84 2.43 -10.13
N TYR A 164 -15.93 2.41 -9.15
CA TYR A 164 -14.70 1.62 -9.21
C TYR A 164 -14.84 0.33 -8.41
N GLU A 165 -14.23 -0.74 -8.89
CA GLU A 165 -14.21 -2.04 -8.20
C GLU A 165 -12.96 -2.17 -7.32
N TRP A 166 -11.84 -1.62 -7.81
CA TRP A 166 -10.55 -1.64 -7.13
C TRP A 166 -10.19 -0.27 -6.59
N LEU A 167 -9.94 -0.21 -5.29
CA LEU A 167 -9.60 1.00 -4.56
C LEU A 167 -8.14 0.91 -4.14
N TRP A 168 -7.31 1.82 -4.65
CA TRP A 168 -5.91 1.92 -4.27
C TRP A 168 -5.68 3.17 -3.43
N ARG A 169 -5.61 2.99 -2.12
CA ARG A 169 -5.23 4.05 -1.19
C ARG A 169 -3.74 4.31 -1.26
N LEU A 170 -3.40 5.59 -1.38
CA LEU A 170 -2.06 6.10 -1.08
C LEU A 170 -2.18 7.29 -0.12
N ASP A 171 -1.20 7.43 0.78
CA ASP A 171 -1.07 8.61 1.63
C ASP A 171 -0.23 9.71 0.96
N THR A 172 -0.25 10.91 1.54
CA THR A 172 0.44 12.09 0.97
C THR A 172 1.95 12.12 1.19
N ASP A 173 2.50 11.23 2.02
CA ASP A 173 3.89 11.18 2.47
C ASP A 173 4.56 9.84 2.18
N ILE A 174 4.19 9.27 1.03
CA ILE A 174 4.71 8.02 0.48
C ILE A 174 5.81 8.29 -0.55
N GLU A 175 6.70 7.31 -0.72
CA GLU A 175 7.75 7.32 -1.73
C GLU A 175 7.91 5.91 -2.33
N PHE A 176 7.80 5.82 -3.66
CA PHE A 176 8.31 4.71 -4.46
C PHE A 176 9.76 5.03 -4.85
N HIS A 177 10.67 4.21 -4.35
CA HIS A 177 12.11 4.32 -4.58
C HIS A 177 12.54 3.74 -5.91
N CYS A 178 11.81 2.77 -6.45
CA CYS A 178 12.08 2.11 -7.73
C CYS A 178 10.92 2.28 -8.70
N ASP A 179 11.18 2.05 -9.98
CA ASP A 179 10.09 1.92 -10.95
C ASP A 179 9.26 0.68 -10.62
N VAL A 180 7.93 0.81 -10.66
CA VAL A 180 7.00 -0.32 -10.51
C VAL A 180 6.73 -0.85 -11.92
N PRO A 181 7.26 -2.01 -12.35
CA PRO A 181 7.28 -2.37 -13.77
C PRO A 181 5.97 -3.04 -14.27
N TYR A 182 5.09 -3.44 -13.36
CA TYR A 182 3.82 -4.14 -13.62
C TYR A 182 2.61 -3.30 -13.18
N ASP A 183 1.40 -3.82 -13.38
CA ASP A 183 0.15 -3.28 -12.81
C ASP A 183 -0.12 -3.95 -11.45
N PRO A 184 -0.01 -3.22 -10.31
CA PRO A 184 -0.25 -3.81 -9.00
C PRO A 184 -1.68 -4.29 -8.79
N ILE A 185 -2.68 -3.68 -9.40
CA ILE A 185 -4.07 -4.13 -9.30
C ILE A 185 -4.25 -5.42 -10.08
N GLU A 186 -3.73 -5.48 -11.31
CA GLU A 186 -3.78 -6.70 -12.13
C GLU A 186 -3.08 -7.86 -11.43
N ARG A 187 -1.95 -7.62 -10.77
CA ARG A 187 -1.27 -8.64 -9.97
C ARG A 187 -2.14 -9.21 -8.84
N VAL A 188 -2.88 -8.36 -8.12
CA VAL A 188 -3.78 -8.85 -7.07
C VAL A 188 -4.85 -9.77 -7.68
N ILE A 189 -5.40 -9.39 -8.84
CA ILE A 189 -6.40 -10.16 -9.58
C ILE A 189 -5.83 -11.50 -10.06
N GLU A 190 -4.66 -11.50 -10.69
CA GLU A 190 -3.99 -12.71 -11.20
C GLU A 190 -3.67 -13.71 -10.09
N GLN A 191 -3.36 -13.21 -8.89
CA GLN A 191 -3.18 -14.02 -7.69
C GLN A 191 -4.49 -14.39 -7.00
N GLN A 192 -5.65 -14.11 -7.60
CA GLN A 192 -6.97 -14.38 -7.02
C GLN A 192 -7.15 -13.73 -5.63
N GLY A 193 -6.43 -12.64 -5.40
CA GLY A 193 -6.48 -11.84 -4.20
C GLY A 193 -7.63 -10.85 -4.23
N LEU A 194 -7.95 -10.30 -3.07
CA LEU A 194 -8.87 -9.17 -2.90
C LEU A 194 -8.20 -8.00 -2.18
N TYR A 195 -7.05 -8.24 -1.53
CA TYR A 195 -6.31 -7.24 -0.77
C TYR A 195 -4.83 -7.34 -1.08
N GLY A 196 -4.17 -6.19 -1.22
CA GLY A 196 -2.76 -6.06 -1.53
C GLY A 196 -2.08 -5.05 -0.61
N PHE A 197 -0.94 -5.42 -0.03
CA PHE A 197 -0.21 -4.60 0.94
C PHE A 197 1.31 -4.69 0.76
N VAL A 198 2.05 -3.70 1.26
CA VAL A 198 3.53 -3.73 1.30
C VAL A 198 4.05 -4.09 2.68
N GLN A 199 3.53 -3.47 3.75
CA GLN A 199 4.11 -3.60 5.08
C GLN A 199 3.09 -4.02 6.13
N VAL A 200 3.57 -4.74 7.14
CA VAL A 200 2.86 -4.98 8.40
C VAL A 200 3.64 -4.28 9.52
N THR A 201 2.96 -3.56 10.40
CA THR A 201 3.57 -2.85 11.51
C THR A 201 2.86 -3.14 12.82
N PRO A 202 3.57 -3.17 13.96
CA PRO A 202 2.91 -3.04 15.25
C PRO A 202 2.22 -1.67 15.35
N ASP A 203 1.04 -1.64 15.96
CA ASP A 203 0.41 -0.42 16.46
C ASP A 203 0.33 -0.50 18.00
N ALA A 204 0.27 0.66 18.64
CA ALA A 204 0.31 0.76 20.08
C ALA A 204 -1.07 0.43 20.69
N SER A 205 -1.10 -0.38 21.75
CA SER A 205 -2.34 -0.70 22.47
C SER A 205 -2.76 0.41 23.46
N TRP A 206 -1.82 1.17 24.03
CA TRP A 206 -2.10 2.18 25.07
C TRP A 206 -2.99 3.36 24.62
N VAL A 207 -3.04 3.58 23.32
CA VAL A 207 -3.85 4.59 22.60
C VAL A 207 -5.24 4.07 22.22
N GLN A 208 -5.45 2.75 22.25
CA GLN A 208 -6.69 2.09 21.87
C GLN A 208 -7.01 0.89 22.80
N PRO A 209 -6.98 1.08 24.13
CA PRO A 209 -7.05 -0.02 25.09
C PRO A 209 -8.33 -0.86 24.97
N THR A 210 -9.45 -0.29 24.51
CA THR A 210 -10.72 -1.01 24.39
C THR A 210 -11.03 -1.52 22.99
N LEU A 211 -10.16 -1.29 21.99
CA LEU A 211 -10.44 -1.73 20.62
C LEU A 211 -10.60 -3.25 20.54
N ALA A 212 -9.65 -4.01 21.09
CA ALA A 212 -9.67 -5.48 21.04
C ALA A 212 -10.92 -6.06 21.70
N SER A 213 -11.28 -5.60 22.89
CA SER A 213 -12.48 -6.10 23.59
C SER A 213 -13.78 -5.73 22.87
N ASN A 214 -13.88 -4.54 22.26
CA ASN A 214 -15.03 -4.20 21.41
C ASN A 214 -15.15 -5.13 20.19
N VAL A 215 -14.03 -5.43 19.53
CA VAL A 215 -14.00 -6.36 18.39
C VAL A 215 -14.36 -7.79 18.83
N SER A 216 -13.85 -8.23 19.98
CA SER A 216 -14.16 -9.52 20.60
C SER A 216 -15.67 -9.65 20.91
N HIS A 217 -16.28 -8.65 21.56
CA HIS A 217 -17.72 -8.64 21.80
C HIS A 217 -18.55 -8.65 20.51
N PHE A 218 -18.09 -7.94 19.47
CA PHE A 218 -18.72 -7.99 18.16
C PHE A 218 -18.67 -9.42 17.58
N LEU A 219 -17.50 -10.05 17.57
CA LEU A 219 -17.32 -11.43 17.07
C LEU A 219 -18.23 -12.43 17.77
N ALA A 220 -18.34 -12.37 19.10
CA ALA A 220 -19.19 -13.28 19.88
C ALA A 220 -20.67 -13.25 19.47
N SER A 221 -21.15 -12.08 19.02
CA SER A 221 -22.55 -11.88 18.60
C SER A 221 -22.76 -11.99 17.09
N HIS A 222 -21.68 -12.04 16.29
CA HIS A 222 -21.73 -11.98 14.83
C HIS A 222 -20.89 -13.04 14.12
N ALA A 223 -20.48 -14.11 14.82
CA ALA A 223 -19.66 -15.19 14.26
C ALA A 223 -20.26 -15.83 12.99
N SER A 224 -21.60 -15.82 12.84
CA SER A 224 -22.30 -16.32 11.65
C SER A 224 -22.07 -15.49 10.38
N LEU A 225 -21.49 -14.29 10.50
CA LEU A 225 -21.12 -13.45 9.35
C LEU A 225 -19.77 -13.80 8.75
N LEU A 226 -18.93 -14.55 9.47
CA LEU A 226 -17.59 -14.89 9.03
C LEU A 226 -17.67 -16.00 7.97
N PRO A 227 -17.02 -15.82 6.81
CA PRO A 227 -16.76 -16.91 5.89
C PRO A 227 -15.97 -18.04 6.58
N PRO A 228 -16.01 -19.27 6.02
CA PRO A 228 -15.11 -20.33 6.48
C PRO A 228 -13.64 -19.95 6.24
N ASP A 229 -12.75 -20.48 7.08
CA ASP A 229 -11.28 -20.38 6.95
C ASP A 229 -10.72 -18.95 6.95
N VAL A 230 -11.43 -18.01 7.59
CA VAL A 230 -10.96 -16.64 7.80
C VAL A 230 -9.69 -16.56 8.65
N ASN A 231 -8.88 -15.54 8.41
CA ASN A 231 -7.55 -15.42 8.99
C ASN A 231 -7.53 -14.71 10.37
N LEU A 232 -8.33 -15.17 11.34
CA LEU A 232 -8.42 -14.54 12.66
C LEU A 232 -7.08 -14.54 13.42
N GLU A 233 -6.24 -15.54 13.22
CA GLU A 233 -4.92 -15.62 13.84
C GLU A 233 -3.98 -14.48 13.39
N PHE A 234 -4.31 -13.73 12.34
CA PHE A 234 -3.57 -12.52 11.97
C PHE A 234 -3.55 -11.47 13.08
N VAL A 235 -4.74 -11.20 13.61
CA VAL A 235 -4.97 -10.15 14.60
C VAL A 235 -4.99 -10.71 16.01
N TRP A 236 -5.26 -11.99 16.21
CA TRP A 236 -5.27 -12.60 17.54
C TRP A 236 -4.03 -13.45 17.79
N LYS A 237 -3.52 -13.48 19.03
CA LYS A 237 -2.35 -14.26 19.41
C LYS A 237 -2.63 -15.77 19.38
N GLY A 238 -2.45 -16.35 18.20
CA GLY A 238 -2.60 -17.77 17.93
C GLY A 238 -4.04 -18.28 18.08
N PRO A 239 -4.23 -19.61 18.03
CA PRO A 239 -5.56 -20.24 18.10
C PRO A 239 -6.31 -19.92 19.40
N GLU A 240 -5.61 -19.80 20.53
CA GLU A 240 -6.22 -19.46 21.82
C GLU A 240 -6.78 -18.04 21.85
N GLY A 241 -6.03 -17.06 21.35
CA GLY A 241 -6.50 -15.68 21.23
C GLY A 241 -7.71 -15.57 20.30
N ALA A 242 -7.67 -16.26 19.16
CA ALA A 242 -8.80 -16.30 18.23
C ALA A 242 -10.05 -16.95 18.85
N ALA A 243 -9.87 -18.03 19.62
CA ALA A 243 -10.96 -18.69 20.33
C ALA A 243 -11.59 -17.79 21.40
N LYS A 244 -10.78 -17.06 22.18
CA LYS A 244 -11.28 -16.06 23.15
C LYS A 244 -12.05 -14.94 22.46
N ALA A 245 -11.58 -14.47 21.31
CA ALA A 245 -12.25 -13.41 20.55
C ALA A 245 -13.63 -13.85 20.06
N LEU A 246 -13.74 -15.10 19.57
CA LEU A 246 -15.03 -15.68 19.19
C LEU A 246 -15.97 -15.92 20.38
N GLN A 247 -15.43 -16.02 21.60
CA GLN A 247 -16.21 -16.12 22.84
C GLN A 247 -16.56 -14.76 23.45
N GLY A 248 -15.99 -13.67 22.94
CA GLY A 248 -16.21 -12.33 23.48
C GLY A 248 -15.42 -12.06 24.75
N THR A 249 -14.34 -12.81 25.00
CA THR A 249 -13.52 -12.69 26.22
C THR A 249 -12.08 -12.29 25.95
N ALA A 250 -11.72 -12.05 24.68
CA ALA A 250 -10.40 -11.52 24.33
C ALA A 250 -10.30 -10.04 24.70
N GLU A 251 -9.14 -9.69 25.26
CA GLU A 251 -8.78 -8.32 25.66
C GLU A 251 -7.57 -7.82 24.86
N SER A 252 -7.07 -6.62 25.18
CA SER A 252 -5.91 -6.02 24.50
C SER A 252 -4.67 -6.92 24.51
N ASP A 253 -4.47 -7.70 25.58
CA ASP A 253 -3.34 -8.63 25.69
C ASP A 253 -3.46 -9.85 24.77
N ASP A 254 -4.65 -10.18 24.26
CA ASP A 254 -4.87 -11.26 23.31
C ASP A 254 -4.70 -10.79 21.85
N TRP A 255 -4.70 -9.47 21.59
CA TRP A 255 -4.40 -8.90 20.27
C TRP A 255 -2.91 -9.04 19.94
N SER A 256 -2.59 -9.39 18.69
CA SER A 256 -1.22 -9.52 18.19
C SER A 256 -0.46 -8.19 18.15
N GLY A 257 -1.20 -7.08 18.11
CA GLY A 257 -0.65 -5.74 17.91
C GLY A 257 -0.29 -5.42 16.46
N MET A 258 -0.33 -6.42 15.57
CA MET A 258 0.12 -6.28 14.18
C MET A 258 -1.01 -5.83 13.26
N THR A 259 -0.68 -4.96 12.32
CA THR A 259 -1.64 -4.35 11.40
C THR A 259 -1.05 -4.25 10.00
N PHE A 260 -1.88 -4.40 8.96
CA PHE A 260 -1.48 -3.98 7.63
C PHE A 260 -1.30 -2.46 7.62
N TYR A 261 -0.13 -2.00 7.16
CA TYR A 261 0.18 -0.58 7.15
C TYR A 261 -0.45 0.08 5.92
N ASN A 262 -1.73 0.44 6.09
CA ASN A 262 -2.68 0.76 5.02
C ASN A 262 -2.50 2.13 4.34
N ASN A 263 -1.39 2.85 4.59
CA ASN A 263 -0.97 3.98 3.75
C ASN A 263 -0.63 3.54 2.31
N PHE A 264 -0.35 2.24 2.13
CA PHE A 264 -0.50 1.53 0.86
C PHE A 264 -1.56 0.46 1.04
N GLU A 265 -2.64 0.55 0.28
CA GLU A 265 -3.68 -0.48 0.30
C GLU A 265 -4.34 -0.59 -1.07
N ILE A 266 -4.26 -1.77 -1.68
CA ILE A 266 -5.07 -2.13 -2.85
C ILE A 266 -6.15 -3.07 -2.37
N SER A 267 -7.42 -2.69 -2.56
CA SER A 267 -8.55 -3.48 -2.07
C SER A 267 -9.66 -3.57 -3.09
N HIS A 268 -10.27 -4.74 -3.18
CA HIS A 268 -11.54 -4.89 -3.88
C HIS A 268 -12.68 -4.39 -2.98
N ARG A 269 -13.60 -3.60 -3.54
CA ARG A 269 -14.68 -2.95 -2.78
C ARG A 269 -15.56 -3.92 -1.97
N SER A 270 -15.68 -5.18 -2.44
CA SER A 270 -16.53 -6.19 -1.80
C SER A 270 -16.10 -6.53 -0.38
N ILE A 271 -14.84 -6.27 -0.02
CA ILE A 271 -14.35 -6.42 1.36
C ILE A 271 -15.15 -5.49 2.27
N TRP A 272 -15.20 -4.22 1.89
CA TRP A 272 -15.78 -3.14 2.69
C TRP A 272 -17.31 -3.18 2.69
N GLU A 273 -17.89 -3.60 1.56
CA GLU A 273 -19.34 -3.79 1.39
C GLU A 273 -19.84 -5.09 2.05
N SER A 274 -18.95 -5.94 2.56
CA SER A 274 -19.36 -7.18 3.21
C SER A 274 -20.19 -6.89 4.46
N PRO A 275 -21.20 -7.74 4.77
CA PRO A 275 -21.98 -7.59 6.00
C PRO A 275 -21.12 -7.64 7.27
N ALA A 276 -20.04 -8.43 7.28
CA ALA A 276 -19.12 -8.53 8.41
C ALA A 276 -18.41 -7.19 8.65
N TYR A 277 -17.79 -6.60 7.62
CA TYR A 277 -17.07 -5.34 7.75
C TYR A 277 -18.00 -4.16 8.06
N THR A 278 -19.11 -4.06 7.34
CA THR A 278 -20.10 -2.98 7.50
C THR A 278 -20.63 -2.93 8.93
N LYS A 279 -21.02 -4.09 9.49
CA LYS A 279 -21.53 -4.17 10.87
C LYS A 279 -20.43 -3.99 11.93
N LEU A 280 -19.22 -4.46 11.66
CA LEU A 280 -18.07 -4.20 12.53
C LEU A 280 -17.84 -2.70 12.65
N PHE A 281 -17.74 -1.99 11.52
CA PHE A 281 -17.56 -0.55 11.52
C PHE A 281 -18.69 0.17 12.26
N GLU A 282 -19.96 -0.18 12.01
CA GLU A 282 -21.10 0.42 12.71
C GLU A 282 -21.06 0.22 14.22
N ALA A 283 -20.66 -0.97 14.68
CA ALA A 283 -20.49 -1.26 16.10
C ALA A 283 -19.37 -0.42 16.72
N LEU A 284 -18.23 -0.32 16.04
CA LEU A 284 -17.08 0.46 16.49
C LEU A 284 -17.35 1.98 16.47
N ASP A 285 -18.02 2.48 15.43
CA ASP A 285 -18.38 3.88 15.32
C ASP A 285 -19.31 4.30 16.47
N LYS A 286 -20.29 3.44 16.78
CA LYS A 286 -21.18 3.64 17.93
C LYS A 286 -20.46 3.58 19.27
N ALA A 287 -19.41 2.77 19.41
CA ALA A 287 -18.62 2.69 20.63
C ALA A 287 -17.81 3.96 20.91
N GLY A 288 -17.59 4.81 19.90
CA GLY A 288 -16.98 6.14 20.06
C GLY A 288 -15.47 6.13 20.26
N GLY A 289 -14.81 4.97 20.17
CA GLY A 289 -13.37 4.83 20.40
C GLY A 289 -12.46 5.56 19.40
N PHE A 290 -13.00 6.01 18.26
CA PHE A 290 -12.28 6.97 17.40
C PHE A 290 -11.96 8.29 18.12
N PHE A 291 -12.80 8.73 19.06
CA PHE A 291 -12.68 10.03 19.73
C PHE A 291 -12.48 9.93 21.25
N TYR A 292 -13.00 8.90 21.91
CA TYR A 292 -12.67 8.62 23.32
C TYR A 292 -11.29 8.00 23.49
N GLU A 293 -10.81 7.31 22.46
CA GLU A 293 -9.47 6.76 22.31
C GLU A 293 -8.92 7.21 20.96
N ARG A 294 -7.80 6.64 20.51
CA ARG A 294 -7.25 6.87 19.18
C ARG A 294 -7.33 5.56 18.40
N TRP A 295 -8.53 5.12 18.06
CA TRP A 295 -8.67 3.97 17.16
C TRP A 295 -8.20 4.35 15.76
N SER A 296 -7.19 3.65 15.26
CA SER A 296 -6.69 3.84 13.90
C SER A 296 -7.43 2.94 12.92
N ASP A 297 -7.54 3.41 11.69
CA ASP A 297 -8.01 2.64 10.54
C ASP A 297 -7.14 1.41 10.24
N ALA A 298 -5.82 1.45 10.44
CA ALA A 298 -4.94 0.30 10.18
C ALA A 298 -5.32 -0.96 10.99
N PRO A 299 -5.45 -0.91 12.34
CA PRO A 299 -5.93 -2.06 13.10
C PRO A 299 -7.38 -2.42 12.78
N ILE A 300 -8.26 -1.46 12.53
CA ILE A 300 -9.66 -1.75 12.18
C ILE A 300 -9.78 -2.49 10.84
N HIS A 301 -9.06 -2.03 9.81
CA HIS A 301 -8.94 -2.73 8.53
C HIS A 301 -8.38 -4.12 8.75
N SER A 302 -7.34 -4.26 9.56
CA SER A 302 -6.72 -5.55 9.88
C SER A 302 -7.69 -6.53 10.52
N TYR A 303 -8.49 -6.09 11.49
CA TYR A 303 -9.57 -6.91 12.07
C TYR A 303 -10.62 -7.26 11.03
N GLY A 304 -11.09 -6.28 10.25
CA GLY A 304 -12.08 -6.50 9.21
C GLY A 304 -11.63 -7.48 8.12
N LEU A 305 -10.38 -7.37 7.66
CA LEU A 305 -9.75 -8.27 6.70
C LEU A 305 -9.61 -9.68 7.28
N ALA A 306 -9.16 -9.79 8.53
CA ALA A 306 -9.08 -11.07 9.24
C ALA A 306 -10.44 -11.76 9.41
N MET A 307 -11.56 -11.02 9.38
CA MET A 307 -12.93 -11.55 9.42
C MET A 307 -13.53 -11.84 8.05
N THR A 308 -12.96 -11.31 6.96
CA THR A 308 -13.58 -11.35 5.63
C THR A 308 -12.78 -12.15 4.61
N LEU A 309 -11.47 -12.29 4.84
CA LEU A 309 -10.54 -12.91 3.89
C LEU A 309 -9.84 -14.12 4.47
N ARG A 310 -9.56 -15.07 3.58
CA ARG A 310 -8.60 -16.14 3.82
C ARG A 310 -7.18 -15.66 3.50
N LYS A 311 -6.16 -16.37 4.02
CA LYS A 311 -4.73 -16.06 3.79
C LYS A 311 -4.33 -16.02 2.31
N ASP A 312 -4.95 -16.85 1.47
CA ASP A 312 -4.66 -16.95 0.03
C ASP A 312 -5.27 -15.80 -0.79
N GLN A 313 -6.14 -14.99 -0.19
CA GLN A 313 -6.77 -13.82 -0.83
C GLN A 313 -6.04 -12.50 -0.53
N VAL A 314 -4.91 -12.58 0.18
CA VAL A 314 -4.08 -11.44 0.57
C VAL A 314 -2.73 -11.52 -0.15
N VAL A 315 -2.36 -10.45 -0.84
CA VAL A 315 -1.16 -10.37 -1.68
C VAL A 315 -0.15 -9.41 -1.07
N HIS A 316 1.07 -9.89 -0.88
CA HIS A 316 2.18 -9.08 -0.39
C HIS A 316 3.04 -8.59 -1.55
N PHE A 317 3.29 -7.29 -1.60
CA PHE A 317 4.22 -6.66 -2.52
C PHE A 317 5.59 -6.48 -1.88
N GLY A 318 6.24 -7.61 -1.56
CA GLY A 318 7.60 -7.62 -1.00
C GLY A 318 8.69 -7.19 -1.99
N ASP A 319 8.32 -6.98 -3.25
CA ASP A 319 9.19 -6.53 -4.33
C ASP A 319 9.09 -5.02 -4.62
N LEU A 320 8.30 -4.26 -3.84
CA LEU A 320 8.18 -2.81 -3.99
C LEU A 320 9.13 -2.07 -3.06
N GLY A 321 9.93 -1.16 -3.65
CA GLY A 321 10.69 -0.17 -2.90
C GLY A 321 9.79 0.94 -2.38
N TYR A 322 8.91 0.64 -1.43
CA TYR A 322 7.89 1.57 -0.94
C TYR A 322 8.17 2.00 0.50
N GLN A 323 8.11 3.30 0.75
CA GLN A 323 8.35 3.91 2.06
C GLN A 323 7.25 4.89 2.42
N HIS A 324 6.97 5.00 3.72
CA HIS A 324 6.09 6.00 4.30
C HIS A 324 6.75 6.58 5.57
N GLN A 325 6.63 7.90 5.80
CA GLN A 325 7.16 8.60 6.99
C GLN A 325 8.64 8.35 7.31
N LYS A 326 9.46 8.03 6.29
CA LYS A 326 10.87 7.65 6.45
C LYS A 326 11.10 6.40 7.32
N TRP A 327 10.09 5.57 7.50
CA TRP A 327 10.23 4.30 8.22
C TRP A 327 11.07 3.31 7.41
N ALA A 328 11.49 2.23 8.07
CA ALA A 328 12.19 1.13 7.43
C ALA A 328 11.38 0.57 6.24
N TYR A 329 12.08 0.19 5.19
CA TYR A 329 11.48 -0.27 3.93
C TYR A 329 12.39 -1.27 3.25
N GLU A 330 11.86 -2.13 2.38
CA GLU A 330 12.69 -3.00 1.55
C GLU A 330 13.20 -2.23 0.34
N CYS A 331 14.50 -2.28 0.02
CA CYS A 331 15.04 -1.78 -1.25
C CYS A 331 15.29 -2.97 -2.21
N PRO A 332 14.37 -3.24 -3.16
CA PRO A 332 14.43 -4.45 -3.96
C PRO A 332 15.59 -4.42 -4.96
N ALA A 333 16.53 -5.36 -4.83
CA ALA A 333 17.70 -5.47 -5.70
C ALA A 333 17.35 -5.86 -7.16
N THR A 334 16.14 -6.36 -7.40
CA THR A 334 15.67 -6.86 -8.70
C THR A 334 15.00 -5.78 -9.56
N LEU A 335 14.66 -4.62 -8.99
CA LEU A 335 14.00 -3.54 -9.71
C LEU A 335 14.99 -2.57 -10.35
N SER A 336 14.54 -1.90 -11.41
CA SER A 336 15.31 -0.89 -12.15
C SER A 336 14.99 0.54 -11.71
N ARG A 337 15.86 1.49 -12.07
CA ARG A 337 15.72 2.93 -11.79
C ARG A 337 15.53 3.25 -10.29
N CYS A 338 16.03 2.41 -9.39
CA CYS A 338 15.98 2.62 -7.95
C CYS A 338 16.81 3.83 -7.49
N ALA A 339 16.23 4.66 -6.63
CA ALA A 339 16.89 5.74 -5.90
C ALA A 339 17.32 5.33 -4.48
N CYS A 340 16.76 4.24 -3.94
CA CYS A 340 17.19 3.68 -2.67
C CYS A 340 18.55 2.99 -2.79
N VAL A 341 19.25 2.94 -1.65
CA VAL A 341 20.45 2.13 -1.45
C VAL A 341 20.18 1.17 -0.32
N ASN A 342 20.82 0.00 -0.35
CA ASN A 342 20.81 -0.91 0.79
C ASN A 342 21.68 -0.31 1.92
N ASP A 343 21.07 0.57 2.71
CA ASP A 343 21.58 1.15 3.94
C ASP A 343 20.91 0.52 5.17
N ASP A 344 21.28 0.94 6.38
CA ASP A 344 20.76 0.39 7.64
C ASP A 344 19.22 0.35 7.71
N VAL A 345 18.54 1.29 7.05
CA VAL A 345 17.06 1.39 7.05
C VAL A 345 16.44 0.31 6.16
N ALA A 346 17.15 -0.14 5.13
CA ALA A 346 16.68 -1.12 4.16
C ALA A 346 17.28 -2.53 4.31
N THR A 347 18.54 -2.67 4.74
CA THR A 347 19.25 -3.96 4.78
C THR A 347 18.68 -4.95 5.78
N ASP A 348 18.11 -4.45 6.88
CA ASP A 348 17.57 -5.28 7.96
C ASP A 348 16.04 -5.20 8.06
N PHE A 349 15.38 -4.78 6.97
CA PHE A 349 13.92 -4.69 6.95
C PHE A 349 13.28 -6.07 7.14
N LYS A 350 12.64 -6.27 8.29
CA LYS A 350 11.90 -7.49 8.62
C LYS A 350 10.61 -7.15 9.33
N ASN A 351 9.52 -7.11 8.55
CA ASN A 351 8.17 -6.91 9.06
C ASN A 351 7.44 -8.23 9.44
N ASN A 352 8.08 -9.40 9.22
CA ASN A 352 7.50 -10.74 9.41
C ASN A 352 6.14 -10.89 8.72
N SER A 353 5.97 -10.27 7.55
CA SER A 353 4.70 -10.28 6.82
C SER A 353 4.28 -11.70 6.44
N ASP A 354 5.24 -12.59 6.17
CA ASP A 354 5.08 -13.99 5.73
C ASP A 354 4.22 -14.85 6.66
N ARG A 355 4.07 -14.47 7.92
CA ARG A 355 3.18 -15.14 8.89
C ARG A 355 1.69 -14.93 8.58
N TRP A 356 1.39 -13.89 7.82
CA TRP A 356 0.06 -13.29 7.75
C TRP A 356 -0.67 -13.47 6.41
N TYR A 357 0.05 -13.93 5.38
CA TYR A 357 -0.50 -14.28 4.05
C TYR A 357 0.07 -15.62 3.60
N THR A 358 -0.41 -16.14 2.47
CA THR A 358 0.23 -17.29 1.81
C THR A 358 1.24 -16.78 0.79
N PRO A 359 2.56 -16.92 1.00
CA PRO A 359 3.54 -16.48 0.03
C PRO A 359 3.37 -17.22 -1.29
N ARG A 360 3.32 -16.46 -2.39
CA ARG A 360 3.29 -17.01 -3.75
C ARG A 360 4.66 -16.73 -4.39
N PRO A 361 5.35 -17.75 -4.93
CA PRO A 361 6.59 -17.53 -5.65
C PRO A 361 6.34 -16.69 -6.90
N TRP A 362 7.35 -15.90 -7.26
CA TRP A 362 7.38 -15.03 -8.43
C TRP A 362 7.95 -15.74 -9.65
#